data_AF-A0A0A2VFI1-F1
#
_entry.id   AF-A0A0A2VFI1-F1
#
_cell.length_a   1.000
_cell.length_b   1.000
_cell.length_c   1.000
_cell.angle_alpha   90.00
_cell.angle_beta   90.00
_cell.angle_gamma   90.00
#
_symmetry.space_group_name_H-M   'P 1'
#
loop_
_entity.id
_entity.type
_entity.pdbx_description
1 polymer ?
#
loop_
_entity_poly.entity_id
_entity_poly.type
_entity_poly.pdbx_seq_one_letter_code
_entity_poly.pdbx_strand_id
1 'polypeptide(L)' 'MSEMKNFMYELNQFMKWSEEMKDAYERLSEEEQLLVNKHTPFTETPRQLNKEVTKWYESMHEKVSY' A
#
# COMPACT_ATOMS: atom_id res chain seq x y z
N MET A 1 -23.75 5.17 6.15
CA MET A 1 -22.75 5.32 5.07
C MET A 1 -23.00 4.20 4.07
N SER A 2 -22.82 4.40 2.75
CA SER A 2 -22.96 3.28 1.80
C SER A 2 -21.75 2.35 1.94
N GLU A 3 -21.92 1.05 1.67
CA GLU A 3 -20.83 0.07 1.71
C GLU A 3 -19.63 0.48 0.84
N MET A 4 -19.88 1.15 -0.29
CA MET A 4 -18.83 1.71 -1.14
C MET A 4 -18.03 2.83 -0.44
N LYS A 5 -18.70 3.70 0.32
CA LYS A 5 -18.00 4.75 1.09
C LYS A 5 -17.16 4.15 2.22
N ASN A 6 -17.65 3.08 2.86
CA ASN A 6 -16.87 2.34 3.86
C ASN A 6 -15.64 1.70 3.22
N PHE A 7 -15.80 1.04 2.07
CA PHE A 7 -14.69 0.44 1.35
C PHE A 7 -13.64 1.48 0.90
N MET A 8 -14.07 2.63 0.39
CA MET A 8 -13.16 3.72 0.03
C MET A 8 -12.38 4.28 1.22
N TYR A 9 -13.00 4.32 2.40
CA TYR A 9 -12.31 4.69 3.63
C TYR A 9 -11.23 3.68 3.98
N GLU A 10 -11.55 2.38 3.98
CA GLU A 10 -10.58 1.32 4.26
C GLU A 10 -9.44 1.30 3.22
N LEU A 11 -9.76 1.53 1.94
CA LEU A 11 -8.76 1.61 0.88
C LEU A 11 -7.81 2.80 1.08
N ASN A 12 -8.31 3.95 1.52
CA ASN A 12 -7.49 5.09 1.89
C ASN A 12 -6.58 4.78 3.09
N GLN A 13 -7.11 4.09 4.12
CA GLN A 13 -6.28 3.66 5.26
C GLN A 13 -5.19 2.69 4.82
N PHE A 14 -5.52 1.73 3.97
CA PHE A 14 -4.56 0.78 3.43
C PHE A 14 -3.46 1.46 2.62
N MET A 15 -3.81 2.47 1.80
CA MET A 15 -2.83 3.29 1.10
C MET A 15 -1.85 3.99 2.06
N LYS A 16 -2.36 4.63 3.12
CA LYS A 16 -1.51 5.27 4.15
C LYS A 16 -0.60 4.27 4.86
N TRP A 17 -1.14 3.11 5.24
CA TRP A 17 -0.35 2.06 5.87
C TRP A 17 0.74 1.52 4.95
N SER A 18 0.44 1.38 3.65
CA SER A 18 1.44 0.97 2.67
C SER A 18 2.56 2.01 2.51
N GLU A 19 2.24 3.30 2.67
CA GLU A 19 3.23 4.39 2.66
C GLU A 19 4.13 4.33 3.88
N GLU A 20 3.56 4.18 5.08
CA GLU A 20 4.33 4.00 6.32
C GLU A 20 5.24 2.75 6.26
N MET A 21 4.73 1.65 5.69
CA MET A 21 5.50 0.41 5.51
C MET A 21 6.64 0.57 4.49
N LYS A 22 6.41 1.31 3.39
CA LYS A 22 7.48 1.68 2.44
C LYS A 22 8.54 2.51 3.14
N ASP A 23 8.15 3.54 3.88
CA ASP A 23 9.09 4.43 4.57
C ASP A 23 9.90 3.69 5.64
N ALA A 24 9.28 2.76 6.37
CA ALA A 24 9.97 1.90 7.32
C ALA A 24 10.97 0.97 6.61
N TYR A 25 10.56 0.35 5.49
CA TYR A 25 11.43 -0.49 4.67
C TYR A 25 12.64 0.28 4.12
N GLU A 26 12.45 1.52 3.68
CA GLU A 26 13.54 2.36 3.12
C GLU A 26 14.59 2.79 4.16
N ARG A 27 14.26 2.73 5.45
CA ARG A 27 15.19 3.01 6.55
C ARG A 27 16.02 1.78 6.97
N LEU A 28 15.66 0.60 6.50
CA LEU A 28 16.38 -0.65 6.78
C LEU A 28 17.71 -0.68 6.02
N SER A 29 18.69 -1.36 6.61
CA SER A 29 19.92 -1.74 5.92
C SER A 29 19.65 -2.72 4.78
N GLU A 30 20.60 -2.87 3.86
CA GLU A 30 20.47 -3.80 2.73
C GLU A 30 20.23 -5.26 3.18
N GLU A 31 20.89 -5.69 4.26
CA GLU A 31 20.73 -7.04 4.83
C GLU A 31 19.32 -7.25 5.40
N GLU A 32 18.78 -6.26 6.10
CA GLU A 32 17.42 -6.29 6.64
C GLU A 32 16.36 -6.23 5.52
N GLN A 33 16.60 -5.43 4.48
CA GLN A 33 15.74 -5.40 3.30
C GLN A 33 15.70 -6.76 2.58
N LEU A 34 16.85 -7.43 2.44
CA LEU A 34 16.93 -8.79 1.89
C LEU A 34 16.14 -9.79 2.75
N LEU A 35 16.22 -9.68 4.08
CA LEU A 35 15.45 -10.52 4.98
C LEU A 35 13.94 -10.32 4.77
N VAL A 36 13.47 -9.07 4.73
CA VAL A 36 12.06 -8.75 4.45
C VAL A 36 11.63 -9.33 3.11
N ASN A 37 12.41 -9.11 2.05
CA ASN A 37 12.07 -9.60 0.71
C ASN A 37 12.05 -11.13 0.62
N LYS A 38 12.93 -11.82 1.36
CA LYS A 38 12.99 -13.28 1.40
C LYS A 38 11.77 -13.90 2.07
N HIS A 39 11.16 -13.19 3.02
CA HIS A 39 10.05 -13.70 3.84
C HIS A 39 8.68 -13.11 3.48
N THR A 40 8.64 -12.13 2.58
CA THR A 40 7.38 -11.56 2.08
C THR A 40 6.60 -12.63 1.30
N PRO A 41 5.28 -12.78 1.56
CA PRO A 41 4.43 -13.75 0.85
C PRO A 41 4.03 -13.30 -0.56
N PHE A 42 4.43 -12.09 -0.96
CA PHE A 42 4.13 -11.47 -2.24
C PHE A 42 5.38 -11.44 -3.13
N THR A 43 5.24 -11.12 -4.41
CA THR A 43 6.43 -10.94 -5.28
C THR A 43 6.97 -9.52 -5.16
N GLU A 44 6.12 -8.60 -4.72
CA GLU A 44 6.36 -7.18 -4.63
C GLU A 44 7.09 -6.79 -3.33
N THR A 45 8.11 -5.97 -3.47
CA THR A 45 8.72 -5.25 -2.34
C THR A 45 7.71 -4.26 -1.72
N PRO A 46 7.89 -3.85 -0.46
CA PRO A 46 7.04 -2.82 0.17
C PRO A 46 6.91 -1.53 -0.67
N ARG A 47 7.97 -1.15 -1.42
CA ARG A 47 7.95 -0.03 -2.36
C ARG A 47 7.02 -0.27 -3.55
N GLN A 48 7.07 -1.45 -4.16
CA GLN A 48 6.18 -1.81 -5.27
C GLN A 48 4.73 -1.92 -4.79
N LEU A 49 4.51 -2.50 -3.60
CA LEU A 49 3.19 -2.61 -3.00
C LEU A 49 2.55 -1.23 -2.82
N ASN A 50 3.25 -0.27 -2.20
CA ASN A 50 2.74 1.09 -2.04
C ASN A 50 2.34 1.72 -3.39
N LYS A 51 3.18 1.57 -4.42
CA LYS A 51 2.88 2.09 -5.76
C LYS A 51 1.57 1.53 -6.33
N GLU A 52 1.36 0.21 -6.24
CA GLU A 52 0.15 -0.41 -6.78
C GLU A 52 -1.09 -0.08 -5.94
N VAL A 53 -0.95 0.02 -4.61
CA VAL A 53 -2.05 0.44 -3.72
C VAL A 53 -2.45 1.89 -3.96
N THR A 54 -1.50 2.81 -4.14
CA THR A 54 -1.79 4.22 -4.46
C THR A 54 -2.54 4.34 -5.78
N LYS A 55 -2.09 3.66 -6.84
CA LYS A 55 -2.82 3.64 -8.12
C LYS A 55 -4.23 3.08 -7.98
N TRP A 56 -4.40 2.04 -7.17
CA TRP A 56 -5.71 1.45 -6.93
C TRP A 56 -6.66 2.43 -6.24
N TYR A 57 -6.16 3.12 -5.20
CA TYR A 57 -6.92 4.17 -4.51
C TYR A 57 -7.31 5.30 -5.46
N GLU A 58 -6.38 5.85 -6.25
CA GLU A 58 -6.62 6.93 -7.21
C GLU A 58 -7.70 6.54 -8.24
N SER A 59 -7.55 5.36 -8.86
CA SER A 59 -8.50 4.82 -9.86
C SER A 59 -9.91 4.64 -9.30
N MET A 60 -10.03 4.21 -8.04
CA MET A 60 -11.33 4.06 -7.38
C MET A 60 -11.92 5.41 -6.96
N HIS A 61 -11.08 6.33 -6.46
CA HIS A 61 -11.49 7.66 -6.06
C HIS A 61 -12.07 8.44 -7.23
N GLU A 62 -11.44 8.38 -8.42
CA GLU A 62 -11.96 8.98 -9.65
C GLU A 62 -13.35 8.46 -10.03
N LYS A 63 -13.62 7.16 -9.84
CA LYS A 63 -14.89 6.52 -10.25
C LYS A 63 -16.03 6.70 -9.26
N VAL A 64 -15.73 6.90 -7.99
CA VAL A 64 -16.72 6.98 -6.90
C VAL A 64 -17.03 8.44 -6.52
N SER A 65 -16.18 9.39 -6.91
CA SER A 65 -16.37 10.83 -6.60
C SER A 65 -17.26 11.59 -7.59
N TYR A 66 -18.05 10.88 -8.40
CA TYR A 66 -19.07 11.44 -9.30
C TYR A 66 -20.47 11.37 -8.69
#